data_AF-A0A1G1R3Q2-F1
#
_entry.id   AF-A0A1G1R3Q2-F1
#
_cell.length_a   1.000
_cell.length_b   1.000
_cell.length_c   1.000
_cell.angle_alpha   90.00
_cell.angle_beta   90.00
_cell.angle_gamma   90.00
#
_symmetry.space_group_name_H-M   'P 1'
#
loop_
_entity.id
_entity.type
_entity.pdbx_description
1 polymer ?
#
loop_
_entity_poly.entity_id
_entity_poly.type
_entity_poly.pdbx_seq_one_letter_code
_entity_poly.pdbx_strand_id
1 'polypeptide(L)' 'MKKYSDSNEAIFSISVEDLQHQAINITGRKLTDKELHIAVKGINEGLSFGIDTVFETAIEEATESS' A
#
# COMPACT_ATOMS: atom_id res chain seq x y z
N MET A 1 -1.01 23.21 6.38
CA MET A 1 -1.83 22.00 6.15
C MET A 1 -1.90 21.76 4.66
N LYS A 2 -1.56 20.55 4.20
CA LYS A 2 -1.80 20.15 2.81
C LYS A 2 -3.32 20.17 2.58
N LYS A 3 -3.78 20.81 1.51
CA LYS A 3 -5.18 20.78 1.10
C LYS A 3 -5.33 19.66 0.08
N TYR A 4 -6.12 18.64 0.39
CA TYR A 4 -6.56 17.65 -0.58
C TYR A 4 -7.64 18.32 -1.45
N SER A 5 -7.29 18.74 -2.67
CA SER A 5 -8.21 19.46 -3.57
C SER A 5 -8.36 18.84 -4.94
N ASP A 6 -7.60 17.79 -5.26
CA ASP A 6 -7.65 17.09 -6.54
C ASP A 6 -8.19 15.68 -6.37
N SER A 7 -9.13 15.30 -7.25
CA SER A 7 -9.79 13.98 -7.22
C SER A 7 -8.87 12.81 -7.55
N ASN A 8 -7.64 13.06 -8.00
CA ASN A 8 -6.69 12.05 -8.49
C ASN A 8 -5.42 11.94 -7.63
N GLU A 9 -5.39 12.55 -6.44
CA GLU A 9 -4.25 12.45 -5.55
C GLU A 9 -4.15 11.04 -4.93
N ALA A 10 -3.02 10.36 -5.13
CA ALA A 10 -2.78 9.06 -4.52
C ALA A 10 -2.48 9.21 -3.02
N ILE A 11 -3.34 8.63 -2.18
CA ILE A 11 -3.17 8.60 -0.71
C ILE A 11 -2.15 7.52 -0.31
N PHE A 12 -2.09 6.43 -1.07
CA PHE A 12 -1.18 5.30 -0.84
C PHE A 12 -0.68 4.73 -2.17
N SER A 13 0.62 4.46 -2.27
CA SER A 13 1.24 3.81 -3.42
C SER A 13 2.47 3.02 -2.99
N ILE A 14 2.65 1.83 -3.54
CA ILE A 14 3.86 1.02 -3.38
C ILE A 14 4.54 0.94 -4.74
N SER A 15 5.75 1.45 -4.85
CA SER A 15 6.53 1.31 -6.08
C SER A 15 7.23 -0.05 -6.15
N VAL A 16 7.65 -0.46 -7.34
CA VAL A 16 8.51 -1.65 -7.51
C VAL A 16 9.84 -1.48 -6.77
N GLU A 17 10.35 -0.26 -6.68
CA GLU A 17 11.59 0.04 -5.96
C GLU A 17 11.43 -0.20 -4.46
N ASP A 18 10.32 0.27 -3.86
CA ASP A 18 10.00 0.01 -2.45
C ASP A 18 9.93 -1.48 -2.17
N LEU A 19 9.25 -2.23 -3.04
CA LEU A 19 9.12 -3.68 -2.91
C LEU A 19 10.48 -4.38 -3.01
N GLN A 20 11.33 -3.95 -3.95
CA GLN A 20 12.68 -4.51 -4.10
C GLN A 20 13.60 -4.14 -2.91
N HIS A 21 13.46 -2.94 -2.36
CA HIS A 21 14.17 -2.54 -1.14
C HIS A 21 13.76 -3.41 0.05
N GLN A 22 12.45 -3.64 0.23
CA GLN A 22 11.96 -4.56 1.27
C GLN A 22 12.44 -6.00 1.04
N ALA A 23 12.47 -6.46 -0.21
CA ALA A 23 12.99 -7.78 -0.52
C ALA A 23 14.47 -7.95 -0.14
N ILE A 24 15.30 -6.91 -0.35
CA ILE A 24 16.70 -6.92 0.09
C ILE A 24 16.77 -7.01 1.61
N ASN A 25 15.95 -6.26 2.34
CA ASN A 25 15.95 -6.30 3.81
C ASN A 25 15.52 -7.67 4.37
N ILE A 26 14.57 -8.35 3.71
CA ILE A 26 14.01 -9.62 4.19
C ILE A 26 14.87 -10.82 3.74
N THR A 27 15.37 -10.80 2.50
CA THR A 27 16.00 -11.96 1.85
C THR A 27 17.49 -11.79 1.56
N GLY A 28 18.02 -10.58 1.72
CA GLY A 28 19.40 -10.23 1.38
C GLY A 28 19.66 -10.00 -0.12
N ARG A 29 18.62 -10.05 -0.97
CA ARG A 29 18.75 -9.81 -2.42
C ARG A 29 17.49 -9.22 -3.04
N LYS A 30 17.61 -8.78 -4.29
CA LYS A 30 16.45 -8.43 -5.13
C LYS A 30 15.67 -9.68 -5.54
N LEU A 31 14.36 -9.52 -5.69
CA LEU A 31 13.49 -10.50 -6.32
C LEU A 31 13.79 -10.58 -7.81
N THR A 32 13.76 -11.80 -8.34
CA THR A 32 13.68 -12.04 -9.79
C THR A 32 12.33 -11.59 -10.34
N ASP A 33 12.19 -11.43 -11.66
CA ASP A 33 10.93 -10.98 -12.27
C ASP A 33 9.73 -11.86 -11.91
N LYS A 34 9.94 -13.18 -11.84
CA LYS A 34 8.91 -14.15 -11.43
C LYS A 34 8.50 -13.95 -9.98
N GLU A 35 9.47 -13.81 -9.08
CA GLU A 35 9.21 -13.58 -7.66
C GLU A 35 8.56 -12.22 -7.42
N LEU A 36 8.99 -11.19 -8.15
CA LEU A 36 8.41 -9.86 -8.10
C LEU A 36 6.95 -9.89 -8.54
N HIS A 37 6.63 -10.59 -9.63
CA HIS A 37 5.25 -10.76 -10.08
C HIS A 37 4.38 -11.43 -9.02
N ILE A 38 4.87 -12.50 -8.38
CA ILE A 38 4.16 -13.19 -7.31
C ILE A 38 3.97 -12.27 -6.09
N ALA A 39 5.00 -11.51 -5.71
CA ALA A 39 4.95 -10.59 -4.59
C ALA A 39 3.94 -9.45 -4.83
N VAL A 40 3.95 -8.85 -6.03
CA VAL A 40 2.96 -7.83 -6.42
C VAL A 40 1.54 -8.38 -6.35
N LYS A 41 1.32 -9.60 -6.85
CA LYS A 41 0.01 -10.25 -6.77
C LYS A 41 -0.43 -10.44 -5.31
N GLY A 42 0.44 -10.96 -4.46
CA GLY A 42 0.14 -11.18 -3.03
C GLY A 42 -0.17 -9.88 -2.29
N ILE A 43 0.56 -8.80 -2.58
CA ILE A 43 0.28 -7.47 -2.00
C ILE A 43 -1.09 -6.97 -2.44
N ASN A 44 -1.43 -7.07 -3.72
CA ASN A 44 -2.73 -6.61 -4.21
C ASN A 44 -3.88 -7.40 -3.59
N GLU A 45 -3.76 -8.72 -3.48
CA GLU A 45 -4.79 -9.57 -2.85
C GLU A 45 -4.93 -9.24 -1.35
N GLY A 46 -3.82 -9.10 -0.63
CA GLY A 46 -3.81 -8.77 0.79
C GLY A 46 -4.40 -7.38 1.09
N LEU A 47 -4.03 -6.37 0.30
CA LEU A 47 -4.60 -5.03 0.43
C LEU A 47 -6.09 -5.04 0.09
N SER A 48 -6.49 -5.67 -1.02
CA SER A 48 -7.90 -5.74 -1.43
C SER A 48 -8.79 -6.40 -0.37
N PHE A 49 -8.27 -7.38 0.37
CA PHE A 49 -9.03 -8.05 1.42
C PHE A 49 -9.33 -7.14 2.62
N GLY A 50 -8.44 -6.21 2.95
CA GLY A 50 -8.56 -5.37 4.15
C GLY A 50 -8.91 -3.91 3.88
N ILE A 51 -8.90 -3.46 2.62
CA ILE A 51 -8.94 -2.03 2.32
C ILE A 51 -10.25 -1.37 2.73
N ASP A 52 -11.38 -2.07 2.63
CA ASP A 52 -12.70 -1.55 3.03
C ASP A 52 -12.72 -1.23 4.54
N THR A 53 -12.26 -2.16 5.37
CA THR A 53 -12.12 -1.94 6.82
C THR A 53 -11.16 -0.81 7.14
N VAL A 54 -10.05 -0.68 6.40
CA VAL A 54 -9.11 0.44 6.59
C VAL A 54 -9.79 1.79 6.29
N PHE A 55 -10.60 1.86 5.22
CA PHE A 55 -11.37 3.07 4.92
C PHE A 55 -12.39 3.39 6.01
N GLU A 56 -13.19 2.40 6.43
CA GLU A 56 -14.20 2.57 7.47
C GLU A 56 -13.57 3.09 8.77
N THR A 57 -12.58 2.39 9.30
CA THR A 57 -11.90 2.78 10.54
C THR A 57 -11.27 4.18 10.43
N ALA A 58 -10.59 4.48 9.31
CA ALA A 58 -9.93 5.78 9.15
C ALA A 58 -10.93 6.94 9.08
N ILE A 59 -12.10 6.72 8.46
CA ILE A 59 -13.17 7.72 8.38
C ILE A 59 -13.88 7.88 9.72
N GLU A 60 -14.19 6.78 10.39
CA GLU A 60 -14.77 6.78 11.74
C GLU A 60 -13.87 7.56 12.71
N GLU A 61 -12.59 7.22 12.81
CA GLU A 61 -11.65 7.92 13.70
C GLU A 61 -11.52 9.42 13.37
N ALA A 62 -11.51 9.76 12.07
CA ALA A 62 -11.44 11.14 11.62
C ALA A 62 -12.72 11.96 11.90
N THR A 63 -13.87 11.30 12.08
CA THR A 63 -15.18 11.95 12.26
C THR A 63 -15.74 11.83 13.67
N GLU A 64 -15.37 10.82 14.45
CA GLU A 64 -15.76 10.65 15.86
C GLU A 64 -15.04 11.64 16.81
N SER A 65 -14.01 12.33 16.34
CA SER A 65 -13.35 13.42 17.07
C SER A 65 -14.07 14.78 16.96
N SER A 66 -15.38 14.80 16.61
CA SER A 66 -16.20 16.02 16.39
C SER A 66 -17.10 16.37 17.57
#